data_AF-A0A2W5NTF5-F1
#
_entry.id   AF-A0A2W5NTF5-F1
#
_cell.length_a   1.000
_cell.length_b   1.000
_cell.length_c   1.000
_cell.angle_alpha   90.00
_cell.angle_beta   90.00
_cell.angle_gamma   90.00
#
_symmetry.space_group_name_H-M   'P 1'
#
loop_
_entity.id
_entity.type
_entity.pdbx_description
1 polymer ?
#
loop_
_entity_poly.entity_id
_entity_poly.type
_entity_poly.pdbx_seq_one_letter_code
_entity_poly.pdbx_strand_id
1 'polypeptide(L)'
;MALLIFGLVLRYQRLEHSRTWRLLILLGSVAIYFAHVFGWVFFALMVAGNSLYRHFRHYGLNWPAVRGIISEGLLLCLPLVFIAVWRSADSGGETSAYFDVFNKWGWIDSSLRDRWVQLDGQSALGCVGLIILGLVGAVRMNPRLLTIFALLAGFYLFIPFAFHGLIYADMRIAPLVLAIGIAALAPRAIMGKRVAAMLAITALVFVCVRTAATTYSYVLTSNDQENYLLALDHIPEGSRVAALAAPDCPRGWSGSRITSLASMAIVRRDAFVNAQFEMPGAQLVAVSRSMPREFAYGTGSLARLPHCDRPEPKLAERIVQIPYEAFDHVWLLGVGPSDRPTDPRLRLVWSNDQSSVYAIAAE
;
A
#
# COMPACT_ATOMS: atom_id res chain seq x y z
N MET A 1 1.46 13.95 -1.02
CA MET A 1 0.81 15.16 -0.48
C MET A 1 1.30 15.53 0.92
N ALA A 2 1.23 14.63 1.91
CA ALA A 2 1.63 14.92 3.30
C ALA A 2 3.02 15.58 3.45
N LEU A 3 4.05 15.04 2.80
CA LEU A 3 5.41 15.60 2.83
C LEU A 3 5.50 17.03 2.28
N LEU A 4 4.77 17.33 1.21
CA LEU A 4 4.77 18.66 0.58
C LEU A 4 4.12 19.70 1.50
N ILE A 5 2.94 19.39 2.03
CA ILE A 5 2.23 20.27 2.96
C ILE A 5 3.07 20.47 4.23
N PHE A 6 3.68 19.40 4.75
CA PHE A 6 4.56 19.50 5.90
C PHE A 6 5.80 20.36 5.62
N GLY A 7 6.40 20.24 4.42
CA GLY A 7 7.48 21.12 3.98
C GLY A 7 7.06 22.60 3.94
N LEU A 8 5.85 22.90 3.49
CA LEU A 8 5.28 24.26 3.54
C LEU A 8 5.05 24.73 4.97
N VAL A 9 4.51 23.87 5.85
CA VAL A 9 4.37 24.15 7.29
C VAL A 9 5.73 24.53 7.89
N LEU A 10 6.78 23.75 7.62
CA LEU A 10 8.13 24.06 8.09
C LEU A 10 8.66 25.38 7.54
N ARG A 11 8.37 25.71 6.28
CA ARG A 11 8.76 26.98 5.66
C ARG A 11 8.07 28.16 6.34
N TYR A 12 6.74 28.14 6.46
CA TYR A 12 5.97 29.23 7.07
C TYR A 12 6.18 29.35 8.59
N GLN A 13 6.59 28.27 9.26
CA GLN A 13 7.08 28.34 10.64
C GLN A 13 8.40 29.10 10.75
N ARG A 14 9.33 28.94 9.79
CA ARG A 14 10.58 29.71 9.76
C ARG A 14 10.34 31.18 9.42
N LEU A 15 9.31 31.49 8.64
CA LEU A 15 8.90 32.85 8.31
C LEU A 15 8.05 33.49 9.42
N GLU A 16 7.79 32.79 10.53
CA GLU A 16 7.00 33.28 11.67
C GLU A 16 5.54 33.65 11.33
N HIS A 17 5.02 33.19 10.19
CA HIS A 17 3.64 33.41 9.78
C HIS A 17 2.69 32.44 10.49
N SER A 18 2.35 32.76 11.74
CA SER A 18 1.63 31.88 12.67
C SER A 18 0.27 31.37 12.15
N ARG A 19 -0.50 32.26 11.51
CA ARG A 19 -1.81 31.91 10.95
C ARG A 19 -1.68 30.97 9.76
N THR A 20 -0.73 31.21 8.86
CA THR A 20 -0.58 30.46 7.62
C THR A 20 -0.21 29.00 7.88
N TRP A 21 0.79 28.72 8.73
CA TRP A 21 1.16 27.32 8.97
C TRP A 21 0.09 26.54 9.74
N ARG A 22 -0.69 27.20 10.61
CA ARG A 22 -1.85 26.58 11.29
C ARG A 22 -2.97 26.24 10.31
N LEU A 23 -3.27 27.16 9.39
CA LEU A 23 -4.24 26.91 8.31
C LEU A 23 -3.79 25.77 7.40
N LEU A 24 -2.49 25.68 7.09
CA LEU A 24 -1.94 24.56 6.31
C LEU A 24 -2.09 23.22 7.05
N ILE A 25 -1.92 23.18 8.38
CA ILE A 25 -2.18 21.96 9.16
C ILE A 25 -3.67 21.60 9.11
N LEU A 26 -4.57 22.55 9.36
CA LEU A 26 -6.00 22.31 9.40
C LEU A 26 -6.55 21.85 8.04
N LEU A 27 -6.35 22.65 6.99
CA LEU A 27 -6.84 22.34 5.64
C LEU A 27 -6.11 21.15 5.04
N GLY A 28 -4.80 21.04 5.30
CA GLY A 28 -4.01 19.88 4.89
C GLY A 28 -4.49 18.59 5.54
N SER A 29 -4.86 18.62 6.82
CA SER A 29 -5.41 17.47 7.54
C SER A 29 -6.66 16.93 6.83
N VAL A 30 -7.60 17.81 6.47
CA VAL A 30 -8.83 17.45 5.76
C VAL A 30 -8.54 16.93 4.36
N ALA A 31 -7.75 17.65 3.57
CA ALA A 31 -7.45 17.26 2.20
C ALA A 31 -6.71 15.91 2.14
N ILE A 32 -5.74 15.70 3.04
CA ILE A 32 -5.00 14.44 3.10
C ILE A 32 -5.90 13.31 3.58
N TYR A 33 -6.78 13.54 4.55
CA TYR A 33 -7.70 12.51 5.04
C TYR A 33 -8.58 11.96 3.91
N PHE A 34 -9.24 12.83 3.13
CA PHE A 34 -10.09 12.40 2.02
C PHE A 34 -9.30 11.77 0.87
N ALA A 35 -8.05 12.17 0.66
CA ALA A 35 -7.19 11.53 -0.34
C ALA A 35 -6.72 10.14 0.12
N HIS A 36 -6.23 10.03 1.36
CA HIS A 36 -5.77 8.77 1.94
C HIS A 36 -5.62 8.88 3.47
N VAL A 37 -6.43 8.14 4.24
CA VAL A 37 -6.42 8.17 5.72
C VAL A 37 -5.03 7.90 6.31
N PHE A 38 -4.26 7.00 5.69
CA PHE A 38 -2.92 6.67 6.15
C PHE A 38 -1.93 7.83 5.94
N GLY A 39 -2.10 8.59 4.85
CA GLY A 39 -1.35 9.82 4.65
C GLY A 39 -1.64 10.86 5.73
N TRP A 40 -2.87 10.89 6.25
CA TRP A 40 -3.27 11.80 7.33
C TRP A 40 -2.63 11.38 8.65
N VAL A 41 -2.61 10.09 8.99
CA VAL A 41 -1.88 9.57 10.17
C VAL A 41 -0.39 9.95 10.09
N PHE A 42 0.24 9.71 8.94
CA PHE A 42 1.64 10.08 8.73
C PHE A 42 1.88 11.59 8.88
N PHE A 43 0.99 12.42 8.32
CA PHE A 43 1.05 13.87 8.47
C PHE A 43 0.91 14.31 9.93
N ALA A 44 -0.03 13.71 10.67
CA ALA A 44 -0.24 13.96 12.08
C ALA A 44 1.02 13.65 12.92
N LEU A 45 1.68 12.52 12.65
CA LEU A 45 2.94 12.15 13.32
C LEU A 45 4.07 13.14 13.01
N MET A 46 4.19 13.62 11.77
CA MET A 46 5.18 14.65 11.44
C MET A 46 4.92 15.98 12.14
N VAL A 47 3.65 16.42 12.16
CA VAL A 47 3.25 17.65 12.88
C VAL A 47 3.49 17.49 14.38
N ALA A 48 3.09 16.37 14.97
CA ALA A 48 3.30 16.07 16.39
C ALA A 48 4.79 16.04 16.75
N GLY A 49 5.63 15.32 15.98
CA GLY A 49 7.07 15.26 16.24
C GLY A 49 7.77 16.62 16.09
N ASN A 50 7.34 17.44 15.12
CA ASN A 50 7.84 18.80 14.98
C ASN A 50 7.37 19.72 16.12
N SER A 51 6.12 19.59 16.55
CA SER A 51 5.56 20.34 17.68
C SER A 51 6.32 20.02 18.97
N LEU A 52 6.52 18.72 19.23
CA LEU A 52 7.28 18.20 20.35
C LEU A 52 8.69 18.80 20.38
N TYR A 53 9.40 18.74 19.26
CA TYR A 53 10.73 19.32 19.14
C TYR A 53 10.75 20.83 19.40
N ARG A 54 9.82 21.59 18.82
CA ARG A 54 9.78 23.07 18.94
C ARG A 54 9.48 23.50 20.37
N HIS A 55 8.45 22.93 20.98
CA HIS A 55 7.97 23.33 22.30
C HIS A 55 8.89 22.85 23.42
N PHE A 56 9.40 21.62 23.36
CA PHE A 56 10.39 21.16 24.36
C PHE A 56 11.71 21.90 24.26
N ARG A 57 12.19 22.23 23.06
CA ARG A 57 13.42 23.01 22.93
C ARG A 57 13.27 24.43 23.46
N HIS A 58 12.09 25.04 23.33
CA HIS A 58 11.87 26.42 23.74
C HIS A 58 11.51 26.58 25.22
N TYR A 59 10.65 25.69 25.74
CA TYR A 59 10.08 25.82 27.08
C TYR A 59 10.47 24.69 28.04
N GLY A 60 11.16 23.63 27.59
CA GLY A 60 11.38 22.42 28.40
C GLY A 60 10.08 21.62 28.63
N LEU A 61 10.10 20.70 29.61
CA LEU A 61 8.94 19.90 30.00
C LEU A 61 8.02 20.71 30.93
N ASN A 62 7.44 21.79 30.40
CA ASN A 62 6.58 22.71 31.15
C ASN A 62 5.16 22.76 30.56
N TRP A 63 4.20 23.24 31.34
CA TRP A 63 2.80 23.37 30.93
C TRP A 63 2.56 24.15 29.62
N PRO A 64 3.29 25.26 29.34
CA PRO A 64 3.16 25.96 28.06
C PRO A 64 3.52 25.08 26.86
N ALA A 65 4.49 24.18 27.01
CA ALA A 65 4.87 23.23 25.96
C ALA A 65 3.73 22.24 25.68
N VAL A 66 3.16 21.67 26.75
CA VAL A 66 2.03 20.73 26.65
C VAL A 66 0.82 21.40 25.98
N ARG A 67 0.46 22.61 26.41
CA ARG A 67 -0.63 23.40 25.82
C ARG A 67 -0.38 23.68 24.33
N GLY A 68 0.86 24.02 23.96
CA GLY A 68 1.27 24.23 22.58
C GLY A 68 1.05 22.99 21.71
N ILE A 69 1.53 21.84 22.17
CA ILE A 69 1.39 20.54 21.50
C ILE A 69 -0.08 20.17 21.33
N ILE A 70 -0.89 20.27 22.38
CA ILE A 70 -2.33 19.98 22.32
C ILE A 70 -3.03 20.90 21.33
N SER A 71 -2.71 22.20 21.33
CA SER A 71 -3.34 23.16 20.41
C SER A 71 -3.05 22.87 18.94
N GLU A 72 -1.84 22.42 18.61
CA GLU A 72 -1.47 22.00 17.25
C GLU A 72 -2.10 20.65 16.91
N GLY A 73 -2.22 19.74 17.89
CA GLY A 73 -2.92 18.46 17.78
C GLY A 73 -4.41 18.62 17.47
N LEU A 74 -5.10 19.58 18.10
CA LEU A 74 -6.51 19.85 17.86
C LEU A 74 -6.82 20.22 16.40
N LEU A 75 -5.87 20.86 15.69
CA LEU A 75 -6.02 21.17 14.26
C LEU A 75 -6.06 19.91 13.40
N LEU A 76 -5.45 18.82 13.86
CA LEU A 76 -5.44 17.53 13.18
C LEU A 76 -6.70 16.72 13.43
N CYS A 77 -7.50 17.07 14.46
CA CYS A 77 -8.67 16.32 14.88
C CYS A 77 -9.93 16.57 14.03
N LEU A 78 -9.95 17.59 13.16
CA LEU A 78 -11.14 17.89 12.35
C LEU A 78 -11.66 16.67 11.54
N PRO A 79 -10.79 15.86 10.90
CA PRO A 79 -11.25 14.64 10.22
C PRO A 79 -11.86 13.57 11.13
N LEU A 80 -11.54 13.57 12.43
CA LEU A 80 -12.14 12.63 13.39
C LEU A 80 -13.66 12.84 13.51
N VAL A 81 -14.15 14.06 13.27
CA VAL A 81 -15.58 14.35 13.23
C VAL A 81 -16.24 13.56 12.10
N PHE A 82 -15.64 13.53 10.92
CA PHE A 82 -16.16 12.74 9.80
C PHE A 82 -16.12 11.24 10.09
N ILE A 83 -15.04 10.76 10.70
CA ILE A 83 -14.93 9.35 11.13
C ILE A 83 -16.06 9.00 12.10
N ALA A 84 -16.29 9.83 13.12
CA ALA A 84 -17.30 9.60 14.15
C ALA A 84 -18.73 9.61 13.57
N VAL A 85 -19.03 10.52 12.64
CA VAL A 85 -20.34 10.60 11.98
C VAL A 85 -20.56 9.42 11.02
N TRP A 86 -19.52 8.97 10.32
CA TRP A 86 -19.63 7.93 9.29
C TRP A 86 -19.61 6.51 9.86
N ARG A 87 -18.80 6.24 10.90
CA ARG A 87 -18.57 4.88 11.43
C ARG A 87 -19.56 4.46 12.52
N SER A 88 -20.67 5.17 12.69
CA SER A 88 -21.71 4.77 13.65
C SER A 88 -22.51 3.53 13.22
N ALA A 89 -22.29 3.01 12.01
CA ALA A 89 -22.87 1.77 11.52
C ALA A 89 -21.76 0.71 11.35
N ASP A 90 -21.81 -0.32 12.20
CA ASP A 90 -21.21 -1.65 12.06
C ASP A 90 -19.76 -1.72 11.56
N SER A 91 -18.80 -1.81 12.49
CA SER A 91 -17.40 -2.10 12.16
C SER A 91 -16.90 -3.35 12.87
N GLY A 92 -17.38 -4.52 12.43
CA GLY A 92 -16.88 -5.84 12.85
C GLY A 92 -15.46 -6.18 12.34
N GLY A 93 -14.63 -5.18 12.07
CA GLY A 93 -13.28 -5.37 11.57
C GLY A 93 -12.32 -5.82 12.68
N GLU A 94 -11.67 -6.96 12.49
CA GLU A 94 -10.71 -7.50 13.45
C GLU A 94 -9.48 -6.57 13.59
N THR A 95 -9.00 -6.43 14.82
CA THR A 95 -7.70 -5.79 15.13
C THR A 95 -6.85 -6.83 15.84
N SER A 96 -5.82 -7.33 15.17
CA SER A 96 -5.03 -8.47 15.64
C SER A 96 -3.55 -8.37 15.24
N ALA A 97 -2.74 -9.26 15.83
CA ALA A 97 -1.29 -9.36 15.66
C ALA A 97 -0.52 -8.06 15.98
N TYR A 98 -0.56 -7.68 17.26
CA TYR A 98 0.36 -6.69 17.81
C TYR A 98 1.77 -7.29 17.95
N PHE A 99 2.81 -6.49 17.66
CA PHE A 99 4.22 -6.86 17.88
C PHE A 99 4.74 -8.10 17.15
N ASP A 100 4.30 -8.35 15.92
CA ASP A 100 4.96 -9.34 15.06
C ASP A 100 6.31 -8.81 14.53
N VAL A 101 7.37 -9.04 15.31
CA VAL A 101 8.71 -8.51 15.01
C VAL A 101 9.28 -9.08 13.70
N PHE A 102 8.99 -10.35 13.38
CA PHE A 102 9.48 -10.98 12.17
C PHE A 102 8.84 -10.37 10.93
N ASN A 103 7.51 -10.19 10.93
CA ASN A 103 6.82 -9.54 9.83
C ASN A 103 7.23 -8.07 9.71
N LYS A 104 7.44 -7.36 10.84
CA LYS A 104 7.97 -5.99 10.81
C LYS A 104 9.34 -5.93 10.13
N TRP A 105 10.28 -6.80 10.49
CA TRP A 105 11.55 -6.85 9.78
C TRP A 105 11.37 -7.14 8.27
N GLY A 106 10.49 -8.09 7.93
CA GLY A 106 10.13 -8.38 6.54
C GLY A 106 9.61 -7.16 5.78
N TRP A 107 8.84 -6.28 6.41
CA TRP A 107 8.35 -5.03 5.79
C TRP A 107 9.44 -3.97 5.59
N ILE A 108 10.42 -3.91 6.49
CA ILE A 108 11.59 -3.03 6.32
C ILE A 108 12.44 -3.51 5.15
N ASP A 109 12.76 -4.81 5.11
CA ASP A 109 13.54 -5.41 4.02
C ASP A 109 12.81 -5.29 2.67
N SER A 110 11.49 -5.47 2.67
CA SER A 110 10.66 -5.33 1.47
C SER A 110 10.19 -3.91 1.18
N SER A 111 10.64 -2.88 1.90
CA SER A 111 10.22 -1.49 1.66
C SER A 111 10.55 -0.97 0.26
N LEU A 112 11.57 -1.57 -0.38
CA LEU A 112 12.02 -1.27 -1.73
C LEU A 112 11.77 -2.43 -2.71
N ARG A 113 10.95 -3.41 -2.31
CA ARG A 113 10.64 -4.63 -3.06
C ARG A 113 9.95 -4.32 -4.37
N ASP A 114 10.48 -4.89 -5.45
CA ASP A 114 9.89 -4.87 -6.78
C ASP A 114 10.06 -6.23 -7.48
N ARG A 115 11.25 -6.52 -8.03
CA ARG A 115 11.52 -7.73 -8.81
C ARG A 115 12.85 -8.40 -8.46
N TRP A 116 13.91 -7.64 -8.20
CA TRP A 116 15.25 -8.19 -7.92
C TRP A 116 15.52 -8.23 -6.43
N VAL A 117 15.40 -9.42 -5.84
CA VAL A 117 15.61 -9.67 -4.40
C VAL A 117 16.86 -8.98 -3.86
N GLN A 118 17.99 -9.20 -4.53
CA GLN A 118 19.29 -8.72 -4.07
C GLN A 118 19.36 -7.20 -4.14
N LEU A 119 18.96 -6.60 -5.26
CA LEU A 119 19.00 -5.14 -5.42
C LEU A 119 18.06 -4.46 -4.42
N ASP A 120 16.83 -4.98 -4.28
CA ASP A 120 15.80 -4.38 -3.43
C ASP A 120 16.16 -4.52 -1.95
N GLY A 121 16.51 -5.73 -1.50
CA GLY A 121 16.88 -6.02 -0.11
C GLY A 121 18.17 -5.30 0.30
N GLN A 122 19.22 -5.34 -0.53
CA GLN A 122 20.47 -4.61 -0.23
C GLN A 122 20.26 -3.09 -0.20
N SER A 123 19.36 -2.55 -1.04
CA SER A 123 18.99 -1.15 -0.98
C SER A 123 18.31 -0.80 0.35
N ALA A 124 17.37 -1.63 0.80
CA ALA A 124 16.68 -1.43 2.07
C ALA A 124 17.65 -1.55 3.27
N LEU A 125 18.50 -2.57 3.27
CA LEU A 125 19.56 -2.74 4.28
C LEU A 125 20.55 -1.58 4.27
N GLY A 126 20.90 -1.04 3.10
CA GLY A 126 21.73 0.16 2.98
C GLY A 126 21.09 1.37 3.66
N CYS A 127 19.79 1.59 3.47
CA CYS A 127 19.02 2.63 4.17
C CYS A 127 19.08 2.45 5.69
N VAL A 128 18.85 1.23 6.18
CA VAL A 128 18.93 0.90 7.61
C VAL A 128 20.33 1.15 8.16
N GLY A 129 21.37 0.71 7.45
CA GLY A 129 22.77 0.91 7.83
C GLY A 129 23.13 2.39 7.97
N LEU A 130 22.70 3.24 7.03
CA LEU A 130 22.91 4.70 7.09
C LEU A 130 22.22 5.33 8.32
N ILE A 131 21.00 4.88 8.64
CA ILE A 131 20.28 5.34 9.83
C ILE A 131 21.04 4.93 11.11
N ILE A 132 21.49 3.68 11.20
CA ILE A 132 22.27 3.16 12.34
C ILE A 132 23.54 3.99 12.52
N LEU A 133 24.28 4.29 11.43
CA LEU A 133 25.45 5.16 11.48
C LEU A 133 25.14 6.55 12.02
N GLY A 134 23.95 7.09 11.73
CA GLY A 134 23.45 8.32 12.34
C GLY A 134 23.18 8.18 13.85
N LEU A 135 22.51 7.11 14.25
CA LEU A 135 22.11 6.86 15.64
C LEU A 135 23.30 6.59 16.57
N VAL A 136 24.34 5.90 16.09
CA VAL A 136 25.59 5.67 16.86
C VAL A 136 26.51 6.90 16.88
N GLY A 137 26.12 7.99 16.23
CA GLY A 137 26.87 9.26 16.22
C GLY A 137 28.01 9.33 15.20
N ALA A 138 28.19 8.31 14.36
CA ALA A 138 29.18 8.34 13.27
C ALA A 138 28.83 9.41 12.23
N VAL A 139 27.53 9.60 11.94
CA VAL A 139 27.00 10.65 11.08
C VAL A 139 26.13 11.60 11.90
N ARG A 140 26.16 12.91 11.59
CA ARG A 140 25.31 13.89 12.29
C ARG A 140 23.86 13.71 11.84
N MET A 141 22.92 13.84 12.78
CA MET A 141 21.49 13.89 12.46
C MET A 141 20.90 15.27 12.82
N ASN A 142 19.91 15.70 12.06
CA ASN A 142 19.10 16.87 12.37
C ASN A 142 18.16 16.51 13.54
N PRO A 143 18.28 17.17 14.70
CA PRO A 143 17.54 16.78 15.90
C PRO A 143 16.02 16.91 15.73
N ARG A 144 15.55 17.84 14.89
CA ARG A 144 14.11 17.99 14.60
C ARG A 144 13.57 16.77 13.84
N LEU A 145 14.25 16.37 12.78
CA LEU A 145 13.86 15.21 11.97
C LEU A 145 14.09 13.91 12.74
N LEU A 146 15.09 13.86 13.62
CA LEU A 146 15.31 12.74 14.53
C LEU A 146 14.15 12.55 15.51
N THR A 147 13.58 13.62 16.07
CA THR A 147 12.37 13.52 16.92
C THR A 147 11.19 12.97 16.13
N ILE A 148 11.00 13.41 14.88
CA ILE A 148 9.93 12.90 14.01
C ILE A 148 10.17 11.43 13.67
N PHE A 149 11.40 11.06 13.31
CA PHE A 149 11.80 9.68 13.07
C PHE A 149 11.53 8.80 14.28
N ALA A 150 11.92 9.22 15.49
CA ALA A 150 11.70 8.47 16.71
C ALA A 150 10.21 8.23 16.99
N LEU A 151 9.37 9.25 16.77
CA LEU A 151 7.92 9.11 16.92
C LEU A 151 7.32 8.14 15.88
N LEU A 152 7.76 8.23 14.62
CA LEU A 152 7.33 7.32 13.55
C LEU A 152 7.79 5.88 13.80
N ALA A 153 9.05 5.69 14.22
CA ALA A 153 9.60 4.38 14.54
C ALA A 153 8.90 3.77 15.75
N GLY A 154 8.62 4.55 16.79
CA GLY A 154 7.79 4.11 17.91
C GLY A 154 6.41 3.68 17.44
N PHE A 155 5.72 4.53 16.68
CA PHE A 155 4.40 4.19 16.13
C PHE A 155 4.42 2.93 15.26
N TYR A 156 5.45 2.75 14.43
CA TYR A 156 5.65 1.55 13.62
C TYR A 156 5.84 0.28 14.45
N LEU A 157 6.53 0.34 15.58
CA LEU A 157 6.69 -0.80 16.48
C LEU A 157 5.38 -1.18 17.17
N PHE A 158 4.57 -0.18 17.55
CA PHE A 158 3.32 -0.38 18.30
C PHE A 158 2.10 -0.64 17.43
N ILE A 159 2.10 -0.26 16.15
CA ILE A 159 0.94 -0.47 15.29
C ILE A 159 0.71 -1.98 15.04
N PRO A 160 -0.54 -2.48 15.17
CA PRO A 160 -0.89 -3.85 14.82
C PRO A 160 -0.84 -4.07 13.30
N PHE A 161 -0.72 -5.33 12.91
CA PHE A 161 -0.78 -5.77 11.52
C PHE A 161 -2.15 -5.47 10.87
N ALA A 162 -3.23 -5.81 11.58
CA ALA A 162 -4.61 -5.55 11.17
C ALA A 162 -5.24 -4.48 12.08
N PHE A 163 -5.86 -3.46 11.50
CA PHE A 163 -6.57 -2.42 12.22
C PHE A 163 -7.96 -2.21 11.63
N HIS A 164 -9.00 -2.61 12.37
CA HIS A 164 -10.41 -2.44 11.96
C HIS A 164 -10.72 -2.95 10.54
N GLY A 165 -10.22 -4.15 10.20
CA GLY A 165 -10.41 -4.77 8.88
C GLY A 165 -9.47 -4.25 7.78
N LEU A 166 -8.63 -3.24 8.06
CA LEU A 166 -7.53 -2.85 7.18
C LEU A 166 -6.28 -3.64 7.54
N ILE A 167 -5.81 -4.47 6.61
CA ILE A 167 -4.57 -5.22 6.72
C ILE A 167 -3.37 -4.42 6.20
N TYR A 168 -2.17 -4.78 6.66
CA TYR A 168 -0.89 -4.21 6.23
C TYR A 168 -0.71 -2.73 6.61
N ALA A 169 -1.27 -2.30 7.74
CA ALA A 169 -1.09 -0.93 8.23
C ALA A 169 0.38 -0.63 8.57
N ASP A 170 1.06 -1.59 9.18
CA ASP A 170 2.50 -1.56 9.48
C ASP A 170 3.37 -1.52 8.20
N MET A 171 3.07 -2.35 7.21
CA MET A 171 3.81 -2.41 5.94
C MET A 171 3.88 -1.05 5.24
N ARG A 172 2.81 -0.27 5.30
CA ARG A 172 2.74 1.06 4.67
C ARG A 172 3.65 2.09 5.36
N ILE A 173 3.97 1.91 6.65
CA ILE A 173 4.77 2.87 7.45
C ILE A 173 6.26 2.61 7.26
N ALA A 174 6.64 1.34 7.09
CA ALA A 174 8.03 0.92 6.93
C ALA A 174 8.86 1.80 5.97
N PRO A 175 8.45 2.04 4.71
CA PRO A 175 9.22 2.89 3.80
C PRO A 175 9.28 4.36 4.25
N LEU A 176 8.26 4.85 4.94
CA LEU A 176 8.22 6.23 5.44
C LEU A 176 9.16 6.43 6.64
N VAL A 177 9.31 5.43 7.51
CA VAL A 177 10.29 5.42 8.60
C VAL A 177 11.71 5.50 8.02
N LEU A 178 12.01 4.70 6.99
CA LEU A 178 13.30 4.75 6.30
C LEU A 178 13.54 6.11 5.64
N ALA A 179 12.55 6.65 4.93
CA ALA A 179 12.67 7.93 4.25
C ALA A 179 12.96 9.09 5.21
N ILE A 180 12.22 9.18 6.33
CA ILE A 180 12.45 10.23 7.34
C ILE A 180 13.75 10.01 8.10
N GLY A 181 14.11 8.75 8.40
CA GLY A 181 15.38 8.40 9.03
C GLY A 181 16.59 8.84 8.19
N ILE A 182 16.57 8.56 6.88
CA ILE A 182 17.61 9.01 5.95
C ILE A 182 17.60 10.54 5.83
N ALA A 183 16.43 11.16 5.69
CA ALA A 183 16.31 12.62 5.58
C ALA A 183 16.81 13.34 6.84
N ALA A 184 16.81 12.67 8.00
CA ALA A 184 17.37 13.19 9.23
C ALA A 184 18.91 13.23 9.21
N LEU A 185 19.60 12.48 8.34
CA LEU A 185 21.06 12.54 8.20
C LEU A 185 21.48 13.92 7.67
N ALA A 186 22.49 14.52 8.28
CA ALA A 186 23.00 15.84 7.94
C ALA A 186 24.51 15.76 7.64
N PRO A 187 24.97 16.24 6.46
CA PRO A 187 26.39 16.34 6.15
C PRO A 187 27.11 17.19 7.20
N ARG A 188 28.29 16.74 7.67
CA ARG A 188 29.12 17.56 8.56
C ARG A 188 29.78 18.69 7.74
N ALA A 189 29.77 19.91 8.27
CA ALA A 189 30.41 21.07 7.62
C ALA A 189 31.92 20.89 7.39
N ILE A 190 32.56 19.98 8.14
CA ILE A 190 33.99 19.64 8.03
C ILE A 190 34.26 18.69 6.84
N MET A 191 33.23 18.13 6.20
CA MET A 191 33.41 17.30 5.01
C MET A 191 33.91 18.16 3.85
N GLY A 192 35.12 17.88 3.38
CA GLY A 192 35.69 18.58 2.21
C GLY A 192 34.79 18.44 0.98
N LYS A 193 34.77 19.48 0.12
CA LYS A 193 33.92 19.54 -1.09
C LYS A 193 33.98 18.29 -1.96
N ARG A 194 35.16 17.66 -2.09
CA ARG A 194 35.36 16.42 -2.85
C ARG A 194 34.56 15.25 -2.29
N VAL A 195 34.59 15.04 -0.97
CA VAL A 195 33.85 13.95 -0.31
C VAL A 195 32.34 14.17 -0.44
N ALA A 196 31.88 15.42 -0.25
CA ALA A 196 30.47 15.76 -0.44
C ALA A 196 30.01 15.53 -1.89
N ALA A 197 30.83 15.90 -2.88
CA ALA A 197 30.54 15.66 -4.30
C ALA A 197 30.51 14.16 -4.62
N MET A 198 31.47 13.37 -4.14
CA MET A 198 31.45 11.91 -4.31
C MET A 198 30.20 11.28 -3.71
N LEU A 199 29.82 11.67 -2.48
CA LEU A 199 28.61 11.17 -1.84
C LEU A 199 27.36 11.51 -2.67
N ALA A 200 27.26 12.74 -3.18
CA ALA A 200 26.15 13.18 -4.02
C ALA A 200 26.09 12.39 -5.34
N ILE A 201 27.23 12.16 -5.99
CA ILE A 201 27.33 11.34 -7.21
C ILE A 201 26.91 9.90 -6.92
N THR A 202 27.41 9.29 -5.84
CA THR A 202 27.03 7.92 -5.45
C THR A 202 25.52 7.82 -5.19
N ALA A 203 24.94 8.78 -4.46
CA ALA A 203 23.51 8.82 -4.22
C ALA A 203 22.71 8.99 -5.52
N LEU A 204 23.17 9.83 -6.44
CA LEU A 204 22.53 10.02 -7.75
C LEU A 204 22.60 8.75 -8.60
N VAL A 205 23.77 8.10 -8.67
CA VAL A 205 23.95 6.83 -9.38
C VAL A 205 23.02 5.77 -8.81
N PHE A 206 22.93 5.65 -7.47
CA PHE A 206 22.01 4.73 -6.82
C PHE A 206 20.55 4.99 -7.24
N VAL A 207 20.10 6.24 -7.22
CA VAL A 207 18.75 6.62 -7.66
C VAL A 207 18.55 6.26 -9.13
N CYS A 208 19.50 6.59 -10.02
CA CYS A 208 19.41 6.27 -11.44
C CYS A 208 19.32 4.75 -11.69
N VAL A 209 20.17 3.96 -11.04
CA VAL A 209 20.16 2.49 -11.17
C VAL A 209 18.82 1.93 -10.68
N ARG A 210 18.32 2.40 -9.53
CA ARG A 210 17.02 1.98 -9.00
C ARG A 210 15.87 2.35 -9.93
N THR A 211 15.84 3.57 -10.42
CA THR A 211 14.81 4.02 -11.37
C THR A 211 14.86 3.21 -12.65
N ALA A 212 16.04 2.96 -13.22
CA ALA A 212 16.18 2.16 -14.44
C ALA A 212 15.73 0.71 -14.21
N ALA A 213 16.15 0.09 -13.10
CA ALA A 213 15.72 -1.26 -12.74
C ALA A 213 14.20 -1.33 -12.58
N THR A 214 13.60 -0.50 -11.71
CA THR A 214 12.15 -0.49 -11.51
C THR A 214 11.41 -0.24 -12.83
N THR A 215 11.88 0.69 -13.67
CA THR A 215 11.27 0.96 -14.98
C THR A 215 11.30 -0.29 -15.87
N TYR A 216 12.43 -0.98 -15.95
CA TYR A 216 12.55 -2.22 -16.72
C TYR A 216 11.62 -3.33 -16.19
N SER A 217 11.46 -3.44 -14.88
CA SER A 217 10.50 -4.37 -14.27
C SER A 217 9.05 -4.07 -14.66
N TYR A 218 8.68 -2.78 -14.70
CA TYR A 218 7.35 -2.35 -15.17
C TYR A 218 7.14 -2.66 -16.65
N VAL A 219 8.16 -2.51 -17.50
CA VAL A 219 8.06 -2.89 -18.93
C VAL A 219 7.76 -4.39 -19.06
N LEU A 220 8.50 -5.25 -18.35
CA LEU A 220 8.25 -6.69 -18.36
C LEU A 220 6.83 -7.02 -17.88
N THR A 221 6.42 -6.43 -16.76
CA THR A 221 5.06 -6.62 -16.24
C THR A 221 3.99 -6.12 -17.21
N SER A 222 4.21 -5.00 -17.90
CA SER A 222 3.25 -4.47 -18.87
C SER A 222 3.00 -5.47 -19.99
N ASN A 223 4.09 -6.04 -20.52
CA ASN A 223 4.00 -7.07 -21.56
C ASN A 223 3.26 -8.32 -21.06
N ASP A 224 3.55 -8.77 -19.84
CA ASP A 224 2.83 -9.90 -19.23
C ASP A 224 1.33 -9.59 -19.10
N GLN A 225 0.99 -8.41 -18.60
CA GLN A 225 -0.41 -7.97 -18.43
C GLN A 225 -1.14 -7.84 -19.76
N GLU A 226 -0.49 -7.33 -20.81
CA GLU A 226 -1.06 -7.25 -22.15
C GLU A 226 -1.45 -8.64 -22.68
N ASN A 227 -0.64 -9.67 -22.44
CA ASN A 227 -0.97 -11.04 -22.83
C ASN A 227 -2.23 -11.58 -22.13
N TYR A 228 -2.44 -11.25 -20.85
CA TYR A 228 -3.69 -11.58 -20.17
C TYR A 228 -4.87 -10.78 -20.73
N LEU A 229 -4.65 -9.51 -21.08
CA LEU A 229 -5.69 -8.61 -21.54
C LEU A 229 -6.18 -8.88 -22.97
N LEU A 230 -5.46 -9.69 -23.77
CA LEU A 230 -5.97 -10.23 -25.04
C LEU A 230 -7.31 -10.98 -24.86
N ALA A 231 -7.54 -11.56 -23.67
CA ALA A 231 -8.81 -12.19 -23.31
C ALA A 231 -10.01 -11.24 -23.45
N LEU A 232 -9.81 -9.92 -23.25
CA LEU A 232 -10.88 -8.95 -23.27
C LEU A 232 -11.55 -8.85 -24.64
N ASP A 233 -10.85 -9.13 -25.73
CA ASP A 233 -11.42 -9.12 -27.09
C ASP A 233 -12.45 -10.22 -27.33
N HIS A 234 -12.50 -11.19 -26.40
CA HIS A 234 -13.41 -12.32 -26.42
C HIS A 234 -14.48 -12.25 -25.32
N ILE A 235 -14.53 -11.14 -24.58
CA ILE A 235 -15.55 -10.86 -23.57
C ILE A 235 -16.54 -9.84 -24.18
N PRO A 236 -17.81 -10.20 -24.38
CA PRO A 236 -18.83 -9.27 -24.86
C PRO A 236 -19.02 -8.08 -23.93
N GLU A 237 -19.34 -6.92 -24.51
CA GLU A 237 -19.65 -5.71 -23.75
C GLU A 237 -20.89 -5.91 -22.87
N GLY A 238 -20.87 -5.35 -21.65
CA GLY A 238 -21.98 -5.45 -20.69
C GLY A 238 -22.16 -6.83 -20.04
N SER A 239 -21.26 -7.78 -20.30
CA SER A 239 -21.35 -9.14 -19.74
C SER A 239 -21.05 -9.19 -18.24
N ARG A 240 -21.56 -10.23 -17.57
CA ARG A 240 -21.24 -10.56 -16.17
C ARG A 240 -20.16 -11.64 -16.17
N VAL A 241 -18.98 -11.34 -15.64
CA VAL A 241 -17.80 -12.20 -15.72
C VAL A 241 -17.35 -12.65 -14.33
N ALA A 242 -17.29 -13.96 -14.11
CA ALA A 242 -16.63 -14.55 -12.95
C ALA A 242 -15.13 -14.71 -13.26
N ALA A 243 -14.31 -13.82 -12.73
CA ALA A 243 -12.87 -13.88 -12.85
C ALA A 243 -12.25 -14.67 -11.70
N LEU A 244 -11.33 -15.59 -12.02
CA LEU A 244 -10.53 -16.34 -11.07
C LEU A 244 -9.06 -16.23 -11.44
N ALA A 245 -8.29 -15.57 -10.58
CA ALA A 245 -6.85 -15.40 -10.69
C ALA A 245 -6.13 -16.42 -9.80
N ALA A 246 -5.21 -17.17 -10.40
CA ALA A 246 -4.31 -18.10 -9.76
C ALA A 246 -2.86 -17.58 -9.87
N PRO A 247 -2.41 -16.73 -8.93
CA PRO A 247 -1.05 -16.18 -8.97
C PRO A 247 0.01 -17.28 -8.76
N ASP A 248 1.19 -17.10 -9.37
CA ASP A 248 2.34 -18.02 -9.30
C ASP A 248 2.60 -18.55 -7.90
N CYS A 249 3.02 -19.81 -7.79
CA CYS A 249 3.31 -20.49 -6.52
C CYS A 249 4.69 -21.17 -6.53
N PRO A 250 5.56 -20.96 -5.53
CA PRO A 250 5.39 -20.15 -4.31
C PRO A 250 5.29 -18.64 -4.56
N ARG A 251 4.95 -17.84 -3.54
CA ARG A 251 4.92 -16.36 -3.70
C ARG A 251 6.37 -15.91 -3.89
N GLY A 252 6.73 -15.58 -5.13
CA GLY A 252 8.05 -15.04 -5.44
C GLY A 252 8.27 -13.67 -4.80
N TRP A 253 9.52 -13.19 -4.87
CA TRP A 253 9.84 -11.83 -4.48
C TRP A 253 9.10 -10.80 -5.35
N SER A 254 9.06 -11.00 -6.66
CA SER A 254 8.12 -10.27 -7.51
C SER A 254 6.70 -10.66 -7.13
N GLY A 255 5.95 -9.74 -6.52
CA GLY A 255 4.53 -9.95 -6.25
C GLY A 255 3.76 -10.16 -7.55
N SER A 256 2.80 -11.08 -7.55
CA SER A 256 1.95 -11.30 -8.72
C SER A 256 1.06 -10.07 -8.97
N ARG A 257 0.95 -9.65 -10.23
CA ARG A 257 0.23 -8.43 -10.65
C ARG A 257 -1.03 -8.72 -11.46
N ILE A 258 -1.57 -9.93 -11.32
CA ILE A 258 -2.78 -10.38 -12.03
C ILE A 258 -4.03 -10.43 -11.14
N THR A 259 -3.88 -10.38 -9.81
CA THR A 259 -4.96 -10.62 -8.83
C THR A 259 -6.13 -9.66 -8.95
N SER A 260 -5.90 -8.45 -9.47
CA SER A 260 -6.92 -7.43 -9.70
C SER A 260 -7.07 -7.05 -11.18
N LEU A 261 -6.32 -7.70 -12.07
CA LEU A 261 -6.24 -7.34 -13.49
C LEU A 261 -7.58 -7.51 -14.20
N ALA A 262 -8.42 -8.44 -13.72
CA ALA A 262 -9.76 -8.65 -14.24
C ALA A 262 -10.66 -7.41 -14.17
N SER A 263 -10.38 -6.46 -13.27
CA SER A 263 -11.10 -5.17 -13.20
C SER A 263 -11.01 -4.35 -14.49
N MET A 264 -10.04 -4.65 -15.37
CA MET A 264 -9.96 -4.00 -16.68
C MET A 264 -11.16 -4.30 -17.59
N ALA A 265 -11.89 -5.40 -17.36
CA ALA A 265 -13.12 -5.69 -18.08
C ALA A 265 -14.22 -4.65 -17.79
N ILE A 266 -14.23 -4.04 -16.60
CA ILE A 266 -15.17 -2.95 -16.27
C ILE A 266 -14.91 -1.74 -17.18
N VAL A 267 -13.64 -1.36 -17.34
CA VAL A 267 -13.29 -0.11 -18.03
C VAL A 267 -13.25 -0.30 -19.55
N ARG A 268 -12.95 -1.51 -20.04
CA ARG A 268 -12.76 -1.78 -21.47
C ARG A 268 -13.92 -2.50 -22.14
N ARG A 269 -14.83 -3.10 -21.35
CA ARG A 269 -15.98 -3.88 -21.86
C ARG A 269 -17.28 -3.55 -21.12
N ASP A 270 -17.32 -2.52 -20.27
CA ASP A 270 -18.48 -2.21 -19.41
C ASP A 270 -19.02 -3.44 -18.67
N ALA A 271 -18.14 -4.42 -18.39
CA ALA A 271 -18.51 -5.72 -17.86
C ALA A 271 -18.49 -5.72 -16.34
N PHE A 272 -19.42 -6.43 -15.72
CA PHE A 272 -19.37 -6.69 -14.29
C PHE A 272 -18.35 -7.80 -13.99
N VAL A 273 -17.50 -7.61 -12.96
CA VAL A 273 -16.57 -8.64 -12.47
C VAL A 273 -16.58 -8.74 -10.95
N ASN A 274 -16.46 -9.97 -10.43
CA ASN A 274 -16.25 -10.31 -9.02
C ASN A 274 -14.86 -9.89 -8.47
N ALA A 275 -14.12 -9.04 -9.18
CA ALA A 275 -12.91 -8.40 -8.67
C ALA A 275 -13.23 -7.18 -7.78
N GLN A 276 -14.46 -6.66 -7.87
CA GLN A 276 -15.00 -5.69 -6.92
C GLN A 276 -15.60 -6.48 -5.76
N PHE A 277 -15.21 -6.13 -4.54
CA PHE A 277 -15.72 -6.78 -3.34
C PHE A 277 -16.23 -5.75 -2.36
N GLU A 278 -17.23 -6.15 -1.59
CA GLU A 278 -17.77 -5.38 -0.48
C GLU A 278 -16.98 -5.67 0.81
N MET A 279 -16.64 -4.61 1.52
CA MET A 279 -16.18 -4.63 2.90
C MET A 279 -17.11 -3.73 3.71
N PRO A 280 -18.00 -4.32 4.54
CA PRO A 280 -18.92 -3.58 5.39
C PRO A 280 -18.18 -2.51 6.19
N GLY A 281 -18.71 -1.28 6.15
CA GLY A 281 -18.15 -0.12 6.84
C GLY A 281 -16.89 0.50 6.20
N ALA A 282 -16.39 -0.02 5.07
CA ALA A 282 -15.20 0.50 4.40
C ALA A 282 -15.46 1.10 3.00
N GLN A 283 -16.48 0.63 2.28
CA GLN A 283 -16.77 1.05 0.90
C GLN A 283 -18.20 1.58 0.75
N LEU A 284 -18.42 2.39 -0.30
CA LEU A 284 -19.74 2.89 -0.73
C LEU A 284 -20.42 1.98 -1.76
N VAL A 285 -19.78 0.86 -2.10
CA VAL A 285 -20.25 -0.10 -3.10
C VAL A 285 -20.91 -1.25 -2.36
N ALA A 286 -22.12 -1.62 -2.77
CA ALA A 286 -22.82 -2.81 -2.31
C ALA A 286 -22.92 -3.80 -3.48
N VAL A 287 -22.68 -5.09 -3.19
CA VAL A 287 -22.92 -6.16 -4.17
C VAL A 287 -24.37 -6.65 -4.00
N SER A 288 -25.00 -7.11 -5.08
CA SER A 288 -26.37 -7.64 -5.02
C SER A 288 -26.49 -8.70 -3.91
N ARG A 289 -27.58 -8.64 -3.13
CA ARG A 289 -27.87 -9.62 -2.06
C ARG A 289 -28.01 -11.06 -2.58
N SER A 290 -28.26 -11.23 -3.88
CA SER A 290 -28.34 -12.55 -4.53
C SER A 290 -26.96 -13.18 -4.78
N MET A 291 -25.87 -12.42 -4.64
CA MET A 291 -24.52 -12.95 -4.86
C MET A 291 -24.04 -13.70 -3.60
N PRO A 292 -23.57 -14.96 -3.74
CA PRO A 292 -22.96 -15.68 -2.62
C PRO A 292 -21.82 -14.88 -2.01
N ARG A 293 -21.67 -14.98 -0.69
CA ARG A 293 -20.68 -14.23 0.09
C ARG A 293 -19.26 -14.50 -0.43
N GLU A 294 -19.01 -15.72 -0.88
CA GLU A 294 -17.73 -16.20 -1.40
C GLU A 294 -17.28 -15.48 -2.67
N PHE A 295 -18.22 -14.86 -3.40
CA PHE A 295 -17.99 -14.09 -4.63
C PHE A 295 -18.23 -12.59 -4.44
N ALA A 296 -18.89 -12.17 -3.37
CA ALA A 296 -19.12 -10.78 -3.01
C ALA A 296 -18.00 -10.17 -2.13
N TYR A 297 -17.17 -10.99 -1.45
CA TYR A 297 -16.19 -10.52 -0.47
C TYR A 297 -14.73 -10.89 -0.82
N GLY A 298 -13.81 -9.98 -0.47
CA GLY A 298 -12.34 -10.03 -0.32
C GLY A 298 -11.45 -10.94 -1.19
N THR A 299 -11.80 -12.21 -1.37
CA THR A 299 -11.01 -13.24 -2.05
C THR A 299 -11.80 -13.99 -3.12
N GLY A 300 -12.99 -13.51 -3.49
CA GLY A 300 -13.86 -14.19 -4.46
C GLY A 300 -13.29 -14.33 -5.87
N SER A 301 -12.28 -13.53 -6.21
CA SER A 301 -11.55 -13.63 -7.47
C SER A 301 -10.24 -14.41 -7.36
N LEU A 302 -9.89 -14.95 -6.18
CA LEU A 302 -8.65 -15.70 -5.98
C LEU A 302 -8.91 -17.21 -5.91
N ALA A 303 -8.02 -17.95 -6.57
CA ALA A 303 -7.96 -19.40 -6.51
C ALA A 303 -6.49 -19.86 -6.40
N ARG A 304 -6.28 -21.11 -5.98
CA ARG A 304 -4.97 -21.76 -6.07
C ARG A 304 -5.00 -23.01 -6.94
N LEU A 305 -3.88 -23.29 -7.60
CA LEU A 305 -3.65 -24.53 -8.33
C LEU A 305 -3.43 -25.72 -7.37
N PRO A 306 -3.66 -26.98 -7.80
CA PRO A 306 -3.60 -28.16 -6.92
C PRO A 306 -2.26 -28.33 -6.18
N HIS A 307 -1.16 -28.01 -6.86
CA HIS A 307 0.21 -28.17 -6.37
C HIS A 307 0.65 -27.04 -5.42
N CYS A 308 -0.20 -26.03 -5.22
CA CYS A 308 0.13 -24.87 -4.43
C CYS A 308 -0.37 -25.01 -3.00
N ASP A 309 0.56 -24.93 -2.04
CA ASP A 309 0.25 -24.91 -0.61
C ASP A 309 -0.04 -23.48 -0.14
N ARG A 310 -1.33 -23.14 -0.12
CA ARG A 310 -1.84 -21.78 0.06
C ARG A 310 -3.22 -21.78 0.72
N PRO A 311 -3.57 -20.73 1.49
CA PRO A 311 -4.86 -20.64 2.16
C PRO A 311 -6.02 -20.36 1.20
N GLU A 312 -5.77 -19.88 -0.01
CA GLU A 312 -6.81 -19.64 -1.01
C GLU A 312 -7.53 -20.95 -1.41
N PRO A 313 -8.83 -20.92 -1.77
CA PRO A 313 -9.56 -22.11 -2.20
C PRO A 313 -9.01 -22.71 -3.50
N LYS A 314 -9.13 -24.04 -3.69
CA LYS A 314 -8.65 -24.66 -4.93
C LYS A 314 -9.47 -24.19 -6.13
N LEU A 315 -8.83 -24.08 -7.29
CA LEU A 315 -9.50 -23.68 -8.53
C LEU A 315 -10.70 -24.58 -8.86
N ALA A 316 -10.55 -25.89 -8.75
CA ALA A 316 -11.65 -26.84 -9.00
C ALA A 316 -12.84 -26.62 -8.04
N GLU A 317 -12.58 -26.36 -6.76
CA GLU A 317 -13.62 -26.06 -5.76
C GLU A 317 -14.33 -24.74 -6.10
N ARG A 318 -13.56 -23.70 -6.49
CA ARG A 318 -14.11 -22.41 -6.89
C ARG A 318 -15.03 -22.51 -8.10
N ILE A 319 -14.64 -23.30 -9.11
CA ILE A 319 -15.44 -23.48 -10.33
C ILE A 319 -16.78 -24.13 -10.01
N VAL A 320 -16.81 -25.14 -9.14
CA VAL A 320 -18.08 -25.76 -8.72
C VAL A 320 -18.99 -24.79 -7.99
N GLN A 321 -18.41 -23.85 -7.23
CA GLN A 321 -19.15 -22.86 -6.43
C GLN A 321 -19.63 -21.63 -7.21
N ILE A 322 -19.28 -21.48 -8.49
CA ILE A 322 -19.71 -20.33 -9.29
C ILE A 322 -21.25 -20.30 -9.33
N PRO A 323 -21.89 -19.17 -9.01
CA PRO A 323 -23.33 -19.00 -9.22
C PRO A 323 -23.58 -18.80 -10.72
N TYR A 324 -23.69 -19.90 -11.47
CA TYR A 324 -23.77 -19.90 -12.94
C TYR A 324 -24.92 -19.04 -13.50
N GLU A 325 -26.01 -18.85 -12.76
CA GLU A 325 -27.12 -17.96 -13.17
C GLU A 325 -26.78 -16.46 -13.08
N ALA A 326 -25.78 -16.10 -12.26
CA ALA A 326 -25.37 -14.72 -12.02
C ALA A 326 -24.29 -14.23 -12.99
N PHE A 327 -23.69 -15.14 -13.77
CA PHE A 327 -22.58 -14.84 -14.67
C PHE A 327 -22.83 -15.40 -16.07
N ASP A 328 -22.30 -14.71 -17.08
CA ASP A 328 -22.36 -15.14 -18.48
C ASP A 328 -21.05 -15.81 -18.92
N HIS A 329 -19.93 -15.41 -18.30
CA HIS A 329 -18.58 -15.89 -18.65
C HIS A 329 -17.74 -16.19 -17.41
N VAL A 330 -16.76 -17.08 -17.59
CA VAL A 330 -15.68 -17.32 -16.62
C VAL A 330 -14.35 -16.94 -17.26
N TRP A 331 -13.57 -16.11 -16.57
CA TRP A 331 -12.23 -15.71 -17.01
C TRP A 331 -11.18 -16.22 -16.03
N LEU A 332 -10.30 -17.10 -16.49
CA LEU A 332 -9.19 -17.63 -15.72
C LEU A 332 -7.90 -16.88 -16.05
N LEU A 333 -7.18 -16.46 -15.02
CA LEU A 333 -5.88 -15.80 -15.12
C LEU A 333 -4.82 -16.58 -14.33
N GLY A 334 -3.66 -16.84 -14.94
CA GLY A 334 -2.58 -17.61 -14.31
C GLY A 334 -2.87 -19.12 -14.28
N VAL A 335 -3.74 -19.60 -15.17
CA VAL A 335 -4.10 -21.02 -15.28
C VAL A 335 -3.59 -21.55 -16.62
N GLY A 336 -2.59 -22.43 -16.54
CA GLY A 336 -2.00 -23.07 -17.72
C GLY A 336 -2.94 -24.11 -18.35
N PRO A 337 -2.68 -24.55 -19.60
CA PRO A 337 -3.52 -25.51 -20.31
C PRO A 337 -3.82 -26.80 -19.55
N SER A 338 -2.86 -27.31 -18.77
CA SER A 338 -2.98 -28.54 -17.98
C SER A 338 -3.92 -28.43 -16.78
N ASP A 339 -4.12 -27.23 -16.23
CA ASP A 339 -4.93 -26.98 -15.04
C ASP A 339 -6.32 -26.42 -15.37
N ARG A 340 -6.67 -26.35 -16.66
CA ARG A 340 -7.96 -25.86 -17.11
C ARG A 340 -9.09 -26.82 -16.74
N PRO A 341 -10.27 -26.30 -16.39
CA PRO A 341 -11.41 -27.14 -16.05
C PRO A 341 -11.94 -27.90 -17.26
N THR A 342 -12.51 -29.08 -16.98
CA THR A 342 -13.26 -29.91 -17.91
C THR A 342 -14.77 -29.91 -17.59
N ASP A 343 -15.26 -28.88 -16.89
CA ASP A 343 -16.66 -28.76 -16.50
C ASP A 343 -17.56 -28.60 -17.74
N PRO A 344 -18.58 -29.46 -17.93
CA PRO A 344 -19.43 -29.42 -19.12
C PRO A 344 -20.25 -28.14 -19.26
N ARG A 345 -20.44 -27.37 -18.19
CA ARG A 345 -21.13 -26.06 -18.21
C ARG A 345 -20.27 -24.95 -18.80
N LEU A 346 -18.96 -25.18 -18.95
CA LEU A 346 -18.01 -24.19 -19.44
C LEU A 346 -17.58 -24.50 -20.87
N ARG A 347 -18.04 -23.69 -21.81
CA ARG A 347 -17.60 -23.76 -23.20
C ARG A 347 -16.43 -22.82 -23.43
N LEU A 348 -15.27 -23.36 -23.79
CA LEU A 348 -14.08 -22.55 -24.10
C LEU A 348 -14.35 -21.63 -25.30
N VAL A 349 -14.17 -20.32 -25.11
CA VAL A 349 -14.32 -19.28 -26.15
C VAL A 349 -12.95 -18.86 -26.67
N TRP A 350 -11.99 -18.68 -25.75
CA TRP A 350 -10.64 -18.26 -26.10
C TRP A 350 -9.64 -18.73 -25.06
N SER A 351 -8.40 -18.96 -25.47
CA SER A 351 -7.30 -19.18 -24.55
C SER A 351 -5.92 -18.89 -25.14
N ASN A 352 -4.96 -18.61 -24.26
CA ASN A 352 -3.53 -18.67 -24.49
C ASN A 352 -2.84 -19.44 -23.35
N ASP A 353 -1.51 -19.48 -23.31
CA ASP A 353 -0.77 -20.29 -22.34
C ASP A 353 -1.00 -19.95 -20.86
N GLN A 354 -1.58 -18.78 -20.55
CA GLN A 354 -1.73 -18.29 -19.17
C GLN A 354 -3.14 -17.83 -18.82
N SER A 355 -4.04 -17.74 -19.81
CA SER A 355 -5.39 -17.21 -19.63
C SER A 355 -6.39 -17.90 -20.53
N SER A 356 -7.65 -17.94 -20.08
CA SER A 356 -8.73 -18.54 -20.84
C SER A 356 -10.07 -17.94 -20.47
N VAL A 357 -10.93 -17.76 -21.47
CA VAL A 357 -12.31 -17.28 -21.33
C VAL A 357 -13.26 -18.40 -21.72
N TYR A 358 -14.24 -18.64 -20.88
CA TYR A 358 -15.32 -19.61 -21.09
C TYR A 358 -16.66 -18.88 -21.11
N ALA A 359 -17.53 -19.26 -22.02
CA ALA A 359 -18.95 -18.94 -21.95
C ALA A 359 -19.63 -19.99 -21.07
N ILE A 360 -20.53 -19.53 -20.20
CA ILE A 360 -21.38 -20.42 -19.42
C ILE A 360 -22.50 -20.90 -20.34
N ALA A 361 -22.60 -22.21 -20.55
CA ALA A 361 -23.70 -22.80 -21.27
C ALA A 361 -24.96 -22.70 -20.40
N ALA A 362 -26.04 -22.13 -20.95
CA ALA A 362 -27.36 -22.27 -20.35
C ALA A 362 -27.77 -23.74 -20.43
N GLU A 363 -28.23 -24.31 -19.31
CA GLU A 363 -28.91 -25.61 -19.29
C GLU A 363 -30.22 -25.57 -20.06
#